data_AF-A0A7Y4TEU3-F1
#
_entry.id   AF-A0A7Y4TEU3-F1
#
_cell.length_a   1.000
_cell.length_b   1.000
_cell.length_c   1.000
_cell.angle_alpha   90.00
_cell.angle_beta   90.00
_cell.angle_gamma   90.00
#
_symmetry.space_group_name_H-M   'P 1'
#
loop_
_entity.id
_entity.type
_entity.pdbx_description
1 polymer ?
#
loop_
_entity_poly.entity_id
_entity_poly.type
_entity_poly.pdbx_seq_one_letter_code
_entity_poly.pdbx_strand_id
1 'polypeptide(L)'
;MKYRYTKYTPSLLDEVDMEDLVSKLSDLLLSSGFRGPWGDTGDADDRTMQALHDAIMEALFSGGVLSEEALQQLLGDPADADQEQARQQLEDLIQQIIERMAEQGFITPAPERQADAEGPGGGEGEGDAGRVTFEVTDKALDFLGYRALRDLLGSIGRSSSGRHETRHLSTGVEAIAAPKPYEFGDTLNIDPSSTILNAVQRMHTEGARRDPSGAPFSIDIEYTDLMVAQSEYQSSCATVIMLDCSHSMILYGEDRFTPAKRVAMALSHLIRTQYPGDSLHVVLFHDSAEEIPLAQLGRVKVGPYYTNTREGLRLARRILERQKKDMRQIVMITDGKPSALTRPDGRIYKNAFGLDPYVLAETFSEVSACQKAGIMINTFMLARDHDLVAFVRRVAAMCRGKAYFTTPYTLGQYVLMDYMDRKTKTIH
;
A
#
# COMPACT_ATOMS: atom_id res chain seq x y z
N MET A 1 -33.10 30.12 -37.33
CA MET A 1 -31.81 29.75 -36.72
C MET A 1 -31.43 28.38 -37.26
N LYS A 2 -30.44 28.29 -38.17
CA LYS A 2 -29.94 27.00 -38.66
C LYS A 2 -28.93 26.48 -37.64
N TYR A 3 -29.30 25.45 -36.88
CA TYR A 3 -28.36 24.76 -36.01
C TYR A 3 -27.40 23.96 -36.88
N ARG A 4 -26.12 24.36 -36.87
CA ARG A 4 -25.04 23.66 -37.55
C ARG A 4 -24.58 22.56 -36.59
N TYR A 5 -25.12 21.36 -36.75
CA TYR A 5 -24.62 20.18 -36.05
C TYR A 5 -23.23 19.87 -36.60
N THR A 6 -22.18 20.17 -35.83
CA THR A 6 -20.85 19.63 -36.05
C THR A 6 -20.92 18.16 -35.66
N LYS A 7 -20.80 17.27 -36.65
CA LYS A 7 -20.64 15.83 -36.43
C LYS A 7 -19.38 15.66 -35.58
N TYR A 8 -19.53 15.15 -34.36
CA TYR A 8 -18.40 14.84 -33.48
C TYR A 8 -17.55 13.80 -34.20
N THR A 9 -16.35 14.20 -34.63
CA THR A 9 -15.28 13.30 -35.04
C THR A 9 -14.63 12.82 -33.75
N PRO A 10 -14.70 11.52 -33.43
CA PRO A 10 -13.97 10.97 -32.29
C PRO A 10 -12.49 11.32 -32.48
N SER A 11 -11.90 12.05 -31.53
CA SER A 11 -10.45 12.17 -31.49
C SER A 11 -9.90 10.84 -31.03
N LEU A 12 -8.79 10.37 -31.60
CA LEU A 12 -8.08 9.17 -31.13
C LEU A 12 -7.75 9.27 -29.62
N LEU A 13 -7.61 10.49 -29.11
CA LEU A 13 -7.41 10.80 -27.69
C LEU A 13 -8.62 10.41 -26.80
N ASP A 14 -9.84 10.41 -27.33
CA ASP A 14 -11.06 10.10 -26.58
C ASP A 14 -11.29 8.58 -26.44
N GLU A 15 -10.60 7.77 -27.25
CA GLU A 15 -10.57 6.31 -27.11
C GLU A 15 -9.56 5.84 -26.06
N VAL A 16 -8.60 6.70 -25.68
CA VAL A 16 -7.58 6.39 -24.67
C VAL A 16 -8.16 6.53 -23.27
N ASP A 17 -8.32 5.40 -22.58
CA ASP A 17 -8.60 5.41 -21.14
C ASP A 17 -7.34 5.80 -20.36
N MET A 18 -7.34 7.03 -19.83
CA MET A 18 -6.23 7.58 -19.06
C MET A 18 -5.94 6.79 -17.78
N GLU A 19 -6.96 6.21 -17.14
CA GLU A 19 -6.77 5.40 -15.94
C GLU A 19 -6.07 4.08 -16.26
N ASP A 20 -6.36 3.50 -17.43
CA ASP A 20 -5.68 2.30 -17.89
C ASP A 20 -4.25 2.57 -18.33
N LEU A 21 -4.03 3.69 -19.03
CA LEU A 21 -2.69 4.15 -19.40
C LEU A 21 -1.81 4.39 -18.17
N VAL A 22 -2.28 5.16 -17.18
CA VAL A 22 -1.52 5.46 -15.94
C VAL A 22 -1.13 4.18 -15.22
N SER A 23 -1.97 3.14 -15.25
CA SER A 23 -1.60 1.87 -14.64
C SER A 23 -0.54 1.09 -15.41
N LYS A 24 -0.54 1.16 -16.74
CA LYS A 24 0.52 0.53 -17.54
C LYS A 24 1.84 1.23 -17.32
N LEU A 25 1.80 2.54 -17.08
CA LEU A 25 2.95 3.35 -16.68
C LEU A 25 3.36 3.18 -15.20
N SER A 26 2.63 2.39 -14.42
CA SER A 26 2.86 2.23 -12.97
C SER A 26 4.31 1.88 -12.64
N ASP A 27 4.94 0.99 -13.42
CA ASP A 27 6.32 0.55 -13.16
C ASP A 27 7.34 1.67 -13.42
N LEU A 28 7.11 2.53 -14.42
CA LEU A 28 7.90 3.74 -14.65
C LEU A 28 7.67 4.77 -13.52
N LEU A 29 6.41 5.04 -13.19
CA LEU A 29 6.04 6.06 -12.19
C LEU A 29 6.54 5.69 -10.79
N LEU A 30 6.52 4.39 -10.47
CA LEU A 30 6.98 3.82 -9.21
C LEU A 30 8.40 3.27 -9.29
N SER A 31 9.15 3.54 -10.35
CA SER A 31 10.51 2.99 -10.51
C SER A 31 11.38 3.29 -9.28
N SER A 32 12.22 2.32 -8.94
CA SER A 32 13.16 2.37 -7.81
C SER A 32 14.39 3.24 -8.09
N GLY A 33 14.60 3.64 -9.36
CA GLY A 33 15.83 4.25 -9.87
C GLY A 33 16.94 3.22 -10.14
N PHE A 34 16.58 1.96 -10.43
CA PHE A 34 17.53 0.86 -10.56
C PHE A 34 18.32 0.91 -11.88
N ARG A 35 19.65 0.81 -11.77
CA ARG A 35 20.59 0.71 -12.89
C ARG A 35 20.93 -0.75 -13.18
N GLY A 36 20.60 -1.23 -14.38
CA GLY A 36 21.00 -2.57 -14.81
C GLY A 36 22.54 -2.75 -14.87
N PRO A 37 23.09 -3.97 -14.69
CA PRO A 37 24.54 -4.23 -14.74
C PRO A 37 25.22 -3.93 -16.08
N TRP A 38 24.44 -3.80 -17.15
CA TRP A 38 24.90 -3.46 -18.51
C TRP A 38 24.44 -2.05 -18.94
N GLY A 39 24.15 -1.17 -17.97
CA GLY A 39 23.69 0.20 -18.22
C GLY A 39 24.83 1.12 -18.62
N ASP A 40 24.88 1.41 -19.92
CA ASP A 40 25.72 2.43 -20.55
C ASP A 40 25.72 3.74 -19.74
N THR A 41 26.86 4.40 -19.69
CA THR A 41 27.19 5.52 -18.79
C THR A 41 26.50 6.85 -19.14
N GLY A 42 25.37 6.84 -19.85
CA GLY A 42 24.78 8.03 -20.49
C GLY A 42 23.38 8.50 -20.06
N ASP A 43 22.51 7.66 -19.49
CA ASP A 43 21.13 8.06 -19.20
C ASP A 43 20.84 8.13 -17.70
N ALA A 44 20.97 9.34 -17.18
CA ALA A 44 20.46 9.71 -15.86
C ALA A 44 18.94 9.98 -15.98
N ASP A 45 18.18 9.35 -15.09
CA ASP A 45 16.74 9.54 -14.81
C ASP A 45 15.71 8.76 -15.66
N ASP A 46 15.19 7.69 -15.04
CA ASP A 46 13.92 7.02 -15.36
C ASP A 46 12.69 7.96 -15.30
N ARG A 47 12.86 9.24 -14.91
CA ARG A 47 11.80 10.27 -14.84
C ARG A 47 12.06 11.45 -15.77
N THR A 48 12.73 11.21 -16.89
CA THR A 48 12.83 12.17 -17.98
C THR A 48 11.53 12.20 -18.77
N MET A 49 11.23 13.35 -19.39
CA MET A 49 10.11 13.46 -20.33
C MET A 49 10.27 12.47 -21.50
N GLN A 50 11.51 12.17 -21.90
CA GLN A 50 11.82 11.17 -22.92
C GLN A 50 11.44 9.75 -22.48
N ALA A 51 11.81 9.34 -21.26
CA ALA A 51 11.40 8.02 -20.74
C ALA A 51 9.87 7.90 -20.60
N LEU A 52 9.18 8.99 -20.25
CA LEU A 52 7.72 9.01 -20.24
C LEU A 52 7.13 8.85 -21.64
N HIS A 53 7.68 9.57 -22.61
CA HIS A 53 7.29 9.49 -24.02
C HIS A 53 7.43 8.05 -24.55
N ASP A 54 8.58 7.42 -24.32
CA ASP A 54 8.86 6.06 -24.80
C ASP A 54 7.97 5.02 -24.11
N ALA A 55 7.69 5.18 -22.81
CA ALA A 55 6.78 4.30 -22.08
C ALA A 55 5.32 4.45 -22.52
N ILE A 56 4.88 5.66 -22.86
CA ILE A 56 3.54 5.89 -23.45
C ILE A 56 3.47 5.21 -24.81
N MET A 57 4.49 5.38 -25.66
CA MET A 57 4.58 4.72 -26.95
C MET A 57 4.45 3.20 -26.81
N GLU A 58 5.24 2.58 -25.93
CA GLU A 58 5.16 1.15 -25.64
C GLU A 58 3.78 0.73 -25.15
N ALA A 59 3.16 1.50 -24.25
CA ALA A 59 1.82 1.21 -23.73
C ALA A 59 0.73 1.27 -24.81
N LEU A 60 0.85 2.17 -25.79
CA LEU A 60 -0.07 2.28 -26.93
C LEU A 60 0.05 1.05 -27.86
N PHE A 61 1.26 0.58 -28.13
CA PHE A 61 1.51 -0.56 -29.03
C PHE A 61 1.27 -1.92 -28.40
N SER A 62 1.78 -2.15 -27.18
CA SER A 62 1.79 -3.46 -26.53
C SER A 62 0.65 -3.64 -25.53
N GLY A 63 0.12 -2.53 -25.01
CA GLY A 63 -0.82 -2.55 -23.90
C GLY A 63 -2.27 -2.80 -24.30
N GLY A 64 -2.66 -2.62 -25.56
CA GLY A 64 -4.08 -2.64 -25.96
C GLY A 64 -4.87 -1.46 -25.38
N VAL A 65 -4.22 -0.30 -25.20
CA VAL A 65 -4.87 0.96 -24.81
C VAL A 65 -5.69 1.54 -25.98
N LEU A 66 -5.25 1.27 -27.21
CA LEU A 66 -5.95 1.63 -28.44
C LEU A 66 -6.61 0.39 -29.06
N SER A 67 -7.72 0.62 -29.77
CA SER A 67 -8.36 -0.40 -30.60
C SER A 67 -7.44 -0.79 -31.78
N GLU A 68 -7.54 -2.02 -32.29
CA GLU A 68 -6.77 -2.45 -33.47
C GLU A 68 -7.06 -1.55 -34.69
N GLU A 69 -8.29 -1.04 -34.78
CA GLU A 69 -8.72 -0.09 -35.81
C GLU A 69 -8.03 1.27 -35.68
N ALA A 70 -7.92 1.81 -34.45
CA ALA A 70 -7.20 3.06 -34.18
C ALA A 70 -5.70 2.93 -34.45
N LEU A 71 -5.11 1.78 -34.10
CA LEU A 71 -3.71 1.49 -34.39
C LEU A 71 -3.47 1.40 -35.90
N GLN A 72 -4.36 0.76 -36.65
CA GLN A 72 -4.26 0.68 -38.11
C GLN A 72 -4.46 2.04 -38.79
N GLN A 73 -5.30 2.91 -38.24
CA GLN A 73 -5.43 4.30 -38.69
C GLN A 73 -4.17 5.13 -38.41
N LEU A 74 -3.49 4.90 -37.29
CA LEU A 74 -2.25 5.59 -36.91
C LEU A 74 -1.03 5.16 -37.73
N LEU A 75 -0.87 3.86 -38.01
CA LEU A 75 0.27 3.35 -38.77
C LEU A 75 0.07 3.42 -40.29
N GLY A 76 -1.16 3.57 -40.76
CA GLY A 76 -1.49 3.54 -42.19
C GLY A 76 -1.28 2.16 -42.82
N ASP A 77 -1.64 2.04 -44.10
CA ASP A 77 -1.41 0.82 -44.89
C ASP A 77 0.08 0.76 -45.29
N PRO A 78 0.83 -0.35 -45.07
CA PRO A 78 2.26 -0.44 -45.36
C PRO A 78 2.63 -0.31 -46.85
N ALA A 79 1.64 -0.18 -47.74
CA ALA A 79 1.80 -0.07 -49.18
C ALA A 79 1.88 1.39 -49.71
N ASP A 80 1.45 2.38 -48.94
CA ASP A 80 1.45 3.81 -49.33
C ASP A 80 2.09 4.65 -48.20
N ALA A 81 3.42 4.76 -48.23
CA ALA A 81 4.21 5.34 -47.16
C ALA A 81 4.42 6.86 -47.33
N ASP A 82 3.59 7.66 -46.67
CA ASP A 82 4.10 8.84 -45.95
C ASP A 82 4.40 8.42 -44.50
N GLN A 83 5.41 7.57 -44.31
CA GLN A 83 5.87 7.12 -42.98
C GLN A 83 6.21 8.30 -42.06
N GLU A 84 6.58 9.45 -42.62
CA GLU A 84 6.81 10.69 -41.89
C GLU A 84 5.52 11.26 -41.30
N GLN A 85 4.39 11.20 -42.02
CA GLN A 85 3.10 11.69 -41.52
C GLN A 85 2.54 10.82 -40.39
N ALA A 86 2.66 9.49 -40.51
CA ALA A 86 2.24 8.55 -39.47
C ALA A 86 3.05 8.75 -38.17
N ARG A 87 4.37 8.97 -38.29
CA ARG A 87 5.24 9.30 -37.14
C ARG A 87 4.85 10.62 -36.48
N GLN A 88 4.59 11.65 -37.28
CA GLN A 88 4.21 12.96 -36.77
C GLN A 88 2.85 12.92 -36.04
N GLN A 89 1.87 12.17 -36.58
CA GLN A 89 0.58 11.96 -35.91
C GLN A 89 0.71 11.21 -34.58
N LEU A 90 1.62 10.24 -34.50
CA LEU A 90 1.91 9.51 -33.27
C LEU A 90 2.57 10.43 -32.22
N GLU A 91 3.56 11.22 -32.62
CA GLU A 91 4.22 12.19 -31.74
C GLU A 91 3.21 13.23 -31.21
N ASP A 92 2.35 13.76 -32.08
CA ASP A 92 1.29 14.70 -31.70
C ASP A 92 0.29 14.05 -30.70
N LEU A 93 -0.05 12.77 -30.89
CA LEU A 93 -0.92 12.04 -29.97
C LEU A 93 -0.25 11.85 -28.60
N ILE A 94 1.02 11.45 -28.56
CA ILE A 94 1.76 11.26 -27.30
C ILE A 94 1.87 12.59 -26.55
N GLN A 95 2.15 13.69 -27.25
CA GLN A 95 2.21 15.02 -26.65
C GLN A 95 0.86 15.43 -26.05
N GLN A 96 -0.26 15.21 -26.75
CA GLN A 96 -1.61 15.45 -26.22
C GLN A 96 -1.92 14.58 -25.01
N ILE A 97 -1.45 13.33 -24.98
CA ILE A 97 -1.60 12.44 -23.83
C ILE A 97 -0.84 13.00 -22.62
N ILE A 98 0.41 13.44 -22.79
CA ILE A 98 1.22 14.04 -21.72
C ILE A 98 0.55 15.30 -21.17
N GLU A 99 0.06 16.18 -22.04
CA GLU A 99 -0.68 17.38 -21.65
C GLU A 99 -1.94 17.03 -20.86
N ARG A 100 -2.75 16.07 -21.35
CA ARG A 100 -3.95 15.61 -20.66
C ARG A 100 -3.63 14.94 -19.31
N MET A 101 -2.52 14.21 -19.20
CA MET A 101 -2.04 13.65 -17.92
C MET A 101 -1.66 14.76 -16.93
N ALA A 102 -1.05 15.84 -17.39
CA ALA A 102 -0.73 17.00 -16.58
C ALA A 102 -1.99 17.78 -16.16
N GLU A 103 -2.93 18.01 -17.08
CA GLU A 103 -4.22 18.67 -16.80
C GLU A 103 -5.08 17.89 -15.80
N GLN A 104 -5.13 16.57 -15.94
CA GLN A 104 -5.82 15.69 -15.01
C GLN A 104 -5.05 15.53 -13.68
N GLY A 105 -3.85 16.10 -13.58
CA GLY A 105 -3.05 16.17 -12.38
C GLY A 105 -2.43 14.84 -11.99
N PHE A 106 -2.04 13.98 -12.94
CA PHE A 106 -1.28 12.76 -12.67
C PHE A 106 0.24 13.01 -12.61
N ILE A 107 0.72 13.95 -13.41
CA ILE A 107 2.12 14.38 -13.45
C ILE A 107 2.20 15.91 -13.32
N THR A 108 3.32 16.38 -12.82
CA THR A 108 3.68 17.80 -12.86
C THR A 108 5.02 17.91 -13.56
N PRO A 109 5.12 18.60 -14.71
CA PRO A 109 6.41 18.88 -15.31
C PRO A 109 7.21 19.74 -14.32
N ALA A 110 8.42 19.30 -13.97
CA ALA A 110 9.26 20.09 -13.09
C ALA A 110 9.71 21.35 -13.86
N PRO A 111 9.69 22.55 -13.25
CA PRO A 111 10.32 23.71 -13.87
C PRO A 111 11.81 23.40 -14.08
N GLU A 112 12.37 23.85 -15.20
CA GLU A 112 13.82 23.84 -15.42
C GLU A 112 14.48 24.38 -14.15
N ARG A 113 15.27 23.54 -13.46
CA ARG A 113 16.08 24.02 -12.34
C ARG A 113 17.08 25.02 -12.92
N GLN A 114 16.75 26.30 -12.88
CA GLN A 114 17.75 27.36 -12.91
C GLN A 114 18.70 27.06 -11.76
N ALA A 115 19.95 26.78 -12.11
CA ALA A 115 21.01 26.41 -11.20
C ALA A 115 21.38 27.62 -10.32
N ASP A 116 20.56 27.88 -9.29
CA ASP A 116 20.86 28.87 -8.26
C ASP A 116 21.14 28.15 -6.94
N ALA A 117 22.43 27.90 -6.65
CA ALA A 117 23.04 28.14 -5.34
C ALA A 117 24.52 27.74 -5.34
N GLU A 118 25.35 28.77 -5.26
CA GLU A 118 26.78 28.80 -4.99
C GLU A 118 27.21 27.88 -3.83
N GLY A 119 28.12 26.96 -4.12
CA GLY A 119 28.96 26.27 -3.14
C GLY A 119 30.40 26.23 -3.66
N PRO A 120 31.41 26.75 -2.93
CA PRO A 120 32.77 26.80 -3.43
C PRO A 120 33.42 25.43 -3.24
N GLY A 121 33.49 24.65 -4.33
CA GLY A 121 34.19 23.37 -4.35
C GLY A 121 34.19 22.78 -5.76
N GLY A 122 35.24 23.11 -6.52
CA GLY A 122 35.39 22.70 -7.92
C GLY A 122 35.49 21.19 -8.11
N GLY A 123 34.75 20.71 -9.10
CA GLY A 123 34.92 19.43 -9.79
C GLY A 123 34.21 19.55 -11.13
N GLU A 124 34.99 19.61 -12.21
CA GLU A 124 34.50 19.65 -13.59
C GLU A 124 33.70 18.37 -13.87
N GLY A 125 32.37 18.48 -13.87
CA GLY A 125 31.47 17.58 -14.55
C GLY A 125 30.65 18.41 -15.52
N GLU A 126 30.74 18.10 -16.82
CA GLU A 126 29.87 18.67 -17.85
C GLU A 126 28.41 18.55 -17.39
N GLY A 127 27.79 19.70 -17.11
CA GLY A 127 26.40 19.77 -16.72
C GLY A 127 25.50 19.37 -17.88
N ASP A 128 24.69 18.35 -17.65
CA ASP A 128 23.59 17.90 -18.52
C ASP A 128 22.57 19.03 -18.69
N ALA A 129 22.80 19.89 -19.68
CA ALA A 129 21.92 20.99 -20.03
C ALA A 129 20.81 20.47 -20.96
N GLY A 130 19.62 20.22 -20.40
CA GLY A 130 18.39 20.10 -21.20
C GLY A 130 17.40 18.98 -20.86
N ARG A 131 17.66 18.13 -19.85
CA ARG A 131 16.69 17.07 -19.49
C ARG A 131 15.54 17.62 -18.65
N VAL A 132 14.37 17.80 -19.28
CA VAL A 132 13.10 18.11 -18.60
C VAL A 132 12.64 16.88 -17.83
N THR A 133 12.54 16.99 -16.50
CA THR A 133 12.06 15.93 -15.60
C THR A 133 10.60 16.13 -15.23
N PHE A 134 9.90 15.07 -14.81
CA PHE A 134 8.55 15.17 -14.26
C PHE A 134 8.46 14.61 -12.84
N GLU A 135 7.51 15.13 -12.07
CA GLU A 135 7.15 14.64 -10.75
C GLU A 135 5.76 13.98 -10.77
N VAL A 136 5.65 12.85 -10.07
CA VAL A 136 4.37 12.15 -9.88
C VAL A 136 3.56 12.86 -8.79
N THR A 137 2.29 13.16 -9.06
CA THR A 137 1.41 13.86 -8.11
C THR A 137 0.85 12.93 -7.04
N ASP A 138 0.31 13.50 -5.96
CA ASP A 138 -0.35 12.71 -4.91
C ASP A 138 -1.60 11.98 -5.43
N LYS A 139 -2.32 12.58 -6.38
CA LYS A 139 -3.49 11.96 -7.04
C LYS A 139 -3.09 10.68 -7.79
N ALA A 140 -1.99 10.72 -8.54
CA ALA A 140 -1.48 9.55 -9.23
C ALA A 140 -1.06 8.46 -8.23
N LEU A 141 -0.38 8.84 -7.14
CA LEU A 141 0.03 7.89 -6.11
C LEU A 141 -1.17 7.23 -5.40
N ASP A 142 -2.21 7.99 -5.07
CA ASP A 142 -3.44 7.45 -4.47
C ASP A 142 -4.16 6.50 -5.46
N PHE A 143 -4.25 6.85 -6.74
CA PHE A 143 -4.82 5.98 -7.78
C PHE A 143 -4.03 4.67 -7.96
N LEU A 144 -2.70 4.76 -8.05
CA LEU A 144 -1.82 3.61 -8.17
C LEU A 144 -1.89 2.71 -6.92
N GLY A 145 -2.02 3.31 -5.73
CA GLY A 145 -2.23 2.59 -4.48
C GLY A 145 -3.55 1.81 -4.46
N TYR A 146 -4.64 2.45 -4.90
CA TYR A 146 -5.95 1.80 -5.04
C TYR A 146 -5.90 0.63 -6.04
N ARG A 147 -5.30 0.84 -7.22
CA ARG A 147 -5.20 -0.20 -8.25
C ARG A 147 -4.32 -1.36 -7.79
N ALA A 148 -3.18 -1.07 -7.16
CA ALA A 148 -2.33 -2.10 -6.55
C ALA A 148 -3.10 -2.92 -5.50
N LEU A 149 -3.90 -2.28 -4.66
CA LEU A 149 -4.76 -2.97 -3.71
C LEU A 149 -5.80 -3.86 -4.41
N ARG A 150 -6.48 -3.33 -5.45
CA ARG A 150 -7.48 -4.07 -6.22
C ARG A 150 -6.87 -5.29 -6.92
N ASP A 151 -5.71 -5.16 -7.52
CA ASP A 151 -5.03 -6.25 -8.23
C ASP A 151 -4.59 -7.34 -7.23
N LEU A 152 -4.07 -6.94 -6.07
CA LEU A 152 -3.71 -7.87 -4.99
C LEU A 152 -4.94 -8.59 -4.41
N LEU A 153 -6.03 -7.88 -4.13
CA LEU A 153 -7.27 -8.48 -3.62
C LEU A 153 -7.99 -9.32 -4.68
N GLY A 154 -7.97 -8.91 -5.94
CA GLY A 154 -8.53 -9.66 -7.07
C GLY A 154 -7.87 -11.03 -7.23
N SER A 155 -6.56 -11.11 -6.96
CA SER A 155 -5.81 -12.38 -6.96
C SER A 155 -6.12 -13.28 -5.76
N ILE A 156 -6.54 -12.70 -4.63
CA ILE A 156 -6.97 -13.43 -3.41
C ILE A 156 -8.38 -14.03 -3.60
N GLY A 157 -9.21 -13.42 -4.44
CA GLY A 157 -10.65 -13.67 -4.56
C GLY A 157 -11.08 -14.80 -5.51
N ARG A 158 -10.54 -16.01 -5.37
CA ARG A 158 -11.21 -17.23 -5.91
C ARG A 158 -11.53 -18.31 -4.89
N SER A 159 -11.11 -18.21 -3.63
CA SER A 159 -11.30 -19.33 -2.68
C SER A 159 -11.64 -18.99 -1.23
N SER A 160 -11.91 -17.74 -0.84
CA SER A 160 -12.55 -17.48 0.46
C SER A 160 -13.34 -16.19 0.48
N SER A 161 -14.66 -16.34 0.64
CA SER A 161 -15.59 -15.41 1.29
C SER A 161 -15.70 -13.97 0.75
N GLY A 162 -16.68 -13.79 -0.15
CA GLY A 162 -17.66 -12.70 -0.01
C GLY A 162 -17.32 -11.36 -0.66
N ARG A 163 -17.60 -11.24 -1.96
CA ARG A 163 -18.16 -10.05 -2.63
C ARG A 163 -18.27 -10.38 -4.12
N HIS A 164 -19.40 -10.96 -4.51
CA HIS A 164 -19.83 -10.84 -5.89
C HIS A 164 -20.70 -9.59 -5.97
N GLU A 165 -20.42 -8.72 -6.95
CA GLU A 165 -21.44 -7.83 -7.50
C GLU A 165 -22.51 -8.70 -8.16
N THR A 166 -23.47 -9.17 -7.37
CA THR A 166 -24.73 -9.63 -7.92
C THR A 166 -25.63 -8.41 -8.12
N ARG A 167 -26.33 -8.35 -9.25
CA ARG A 167 -27.36 -7.34 -9.59
C ARG A 167 -28.58 -7.30 -8.64
N HIS A 168 -28.53 -8.04 -7.53
CA HIS A 168 -29.56 -8.03 -6.50
C HIS A 168 -29.07 -7.19 -5.32
N LEU A 169 -29.78 -6.08 -5.07
CA LEU A 169 -29.71 -5.33 -3.83
C LEU A 169 -30.18 -6.26 -2.70
N SER A 170 -29.25 -6.84 -1.94
CA SER A 170 -29.62 -7.41 -0.64
C SER A 170 -29.91 -6.25 0.30
N THR A 171 -31.10 -6.22 0.90
CA THR A 171 -31.40 -5.39 2.08
C THR A 171 -30.70 -5.97 3.32
N GLY A 172 -29.42 -6.28 3.19
CA GLY A 172 -28.55 -6.77 4.25
C GLY A 172 -27.89 -5.56 4.87
N VAL A 173 -28.52 -5.01 5.90
CA VAL A 173 -27.76 -4.30 6.93
C VAL A 173 -26.73 -5.29 7.45
N GLU A 174 -25.50 -4.81 7.57
CA GLU A 174 -24.31 -5.51 8.04
C GLU A 174 -24.62 -6.60 9.05
N ALA A 175 -23.92 -7.73 8.96
CA ALA A 175 -24.09 -8.88 9.84
C ALA A 175 -23.82 -8.48 11.31
N ILE A 176 -24.85 -7.94 11.97
CA ILE A 176 -24.93 -7.85 13.41
C ILE A 176 -24.99 -9.30 13.88
N ALA A 177 -23.96 -9.72 14.60
CA ALA A 177 -23.96 -11.04 15.22
C ALA A 177 -25.21 -11.18 16.09
N ALA A 178 -25.81 -12.38 16.09
CA ALA A 178 -27.07 -12.61 16.78
C ALA A 178 -26.94 -12.20 18.27
N PRO A 179 -27.92 -11.49 18.84
CA PRO A 179 -27.85 -11.06 20.24
C PRO A 179 -27.65 -12.26 21.17
N LYS A 180 -26.81 -12.10 22.20
CA LYS A 180 -26.58 -13.14 23.21
C LYS A 180 -27.21 -12.75 24.56
N PRO A 181 -27.56 -13.72 25.42
CA PRO A 181 -27.96 -13.41 26.81
C PRO A 181 -26.84 -12.66 27.54
N TYR A 182 -27.22 -11.70 28.37
CA TYR A 182 -26.28 -10.92 29.18
C TYR A 182 -25.60 -11.79 30.25
N GLU A 183 -24.27 -11.80 30.27
CA GLU A 183 -23.48 -12.40 31.34
C GLU A 183 -22.74 -11.33 32.16
N PHE A 184 -22.50 -11.61 33.44
CA PHE A 184 -21.81 -10.67 34.32
C PHE A 184 -20.38 -10.41 33.80
N GLY A 185 -20.11 -9.15 33.43
CA GLY A 185 -18.85 -8.73 32.81
C GLY A 185 -18.98 -8.25 31.37
N ASP A 186 -20.11 -8.53 30.71
CA ASP A 186 -20.42 -7.97 29.40
C ASP A 186 -20.64 -6.45 29.48
N THR A 187 -20.27 -5.73 28.42
CA THR A 187 -20.66 -4.33 28.26
C THR A 187 -22.18 -4.25 28.07
N LEU A 188 -22.84 -3.32 28.78
CA LEU A 188 -24.29 -3.17 28.77
C LEU A 188 -24.82 -2.53 27.47
N ASN A 189 -24.58 -3.19 26.33
CA ASN A 189 -25.09 -2.83 25.02
C ASN A 189 -26.36 -3.63 24.73
N ILE A 190 -27.45 -3.29 25.42
CA ILE A 190 -28.71 -4.03 25.39
C ILE A 190 -29.34 -3.92 23.99
N ASP A 191 -29.73 -5.06 23.40
CA ASP A 191 -30.65 -5.09 22.26
C ASP A 191 -32.09 -4.98 22.79
N PRO A 192 -32.77 -3.83 22.63
CA PRO A 192 -34.11 -3.65 23.16
C PRO A 192 -35.13 -4.60 22.51
N SER A 193 -34.97 -4.89 21.22
CA SER A 193 -35.94 -5.68 20.47
C SER A 193 -35.92 -7.13 20.94
N SER A 194 -34.73 -7.71 21.06
CA SER A 194 -34.55 -9.09 21.54
C SER A 194 -34.85 -9.23 23.03
N THR A 195 -34.50 -8.23 23.85
CA THR A 195 -34.82 -8.22 25.29
C THR A 195 -36.33 -8.21 25.54
N ILE A 196 -37.06 -7.34 24.82
CA ILE A 196 -38.53 -7.27 24.92
C ILE A 196 -39.16 -8.57 24.42
N LEU A 197 -38.64 -9.15 23.33
CA LEU A 197 -39.15 -10.41 22.79
C LEU A 197 -39.00 -11.55 23.80
N ASN A 198 -37.84 -11.67 24.45
CA ASN A 198 -37.60 -12.69 25.48
C ASN A 198 -38.51 -12.48 26.70
N ALA A 199 -38.66 -11.23 27.17
CA ALA A 199 -39.56 -10.91 28.27
C ALA A 199 -41.02 -11.31 27.97
N VAL A 200 -41.51 -10.99 26.76
CA VAL A 200 -42.87 -11.37 26.34
C VAL A 200 -43.04 -12.89 26.21
N GLN A 201 -42.04 -13.58 25.67
CA GLN A 201 -42.05 -15.04 25.56
C GLN A 201 -42.09 -15.70 26.95
N ARG A 202 -41.26 -15.23 27.89
CA ARG A 202 -41.23 -15.70 29.27
C ARG A 202 -42.61 -15.52 29.93
N MET A 203 -43.16 -14.31 29.89
CA MET A 203 -44.49 -14.00 30.44
C MET A 203 -45.59 -14.90 29.84
N HIS A 204 -45.49 -15.24 28.55
CA HIS A 204 -46.42 -16.16 27.89
C HIS A 204 -46.30 -17.59 28.41
N THR A 205 -45.08 -18.12 28.56
CA THR A 205 -44.84 -19.46 29.12
C THR A 205 -45.15 -19.59 30.61
N GLU A 206 -44.90 -18.54 31.40
CA GLU A 206 -45.20 -18.50 32.83
C GLU A 206 -46.70 -18.28 33.10
N GLY A 207 -47.50 -18.12 32.03
CA GLY A 207 -48.95 -17.97 32.13
C GLY A 207 -49.35 -16.68 32.83
N ALA A 208 -48.53 -15.61 32.71
CA ALA A 208 -48.76 -14.32 33.31
C ALA A 208 -50.15 -13.83 32.88
N ARG A 209 -51.07 -13.90 33.83
CA ARG A 209 -52.48 -13.57 33.63
C ARG A 209 -52.55 -12.11 33.23
N ARG A 210 -53.26 -11.86 32.11
CA ARG A 210 -53.85 -10.55 31.83
C ARG A 210 -54.45 -10.04 33.13
N ASP A 211 -54.00 -8.88 33.60
CA ASP A 211 -54.60 -8.24 34.76
C ASP A 211 -56.11 -8.08 34.47
N PRO A 212 -57.01 -8.70 35.28
CA PRO A 212 -58.45 -8.59 35.08
C PRO A 212 -58.97 -7.14 35.24
N SER A 213 -58.13 -6.20 35.70
CA SER A 213 -58.47 -4.80 35.96
C SER A 213 -58.50 -3.88 34.72
N GLY A 214 -58.09 -4.35 33.53
CA GLY A 214 -58.07 -3.51 32.32
C GLY A 214 -56.94 -2.47 32.28
N ALA A 215 -55.93 -2.60 33.14
CA ALA A 215 -54.72 -1.79 33.12
C ALA A 215 -53.91 -1.97 31.81
N PRO A 216 -53.16 -0.94 31.36
CA PRO A 216 -52.31 -1.05 30.19
C PRO A 216 -51.28 -2.17 30.36
N PHE A 217 -51.05 -2.94 29.29
CA PHE A 217 -50.10 -4.05 29.25
C PHE A 217 -48.70 -3.56 29.64
N SER A 218 -48.23 -3.95 30.82
CA SER A 218 -46.87 -3.71 31.30
C SER A 218 -46.00 -4.94 31.04
N ILE A 219 -44.90 -4.75 30.34
CA ILE A 219 -43.90 -5.80 30.13
C ILE A 219 -42.95 -5.76 31.32
N ASP A 220 -42.92 -6.84 32.09
CA ASP A 220 -41.96 -7.00 33.18
C ASP A 220 -40.66 -7.58 32.63
N ILE A 221 -39.54 -6.89 32.84
CA ILE A 221 -38.23 -7.26 32.31
C ILE A 221 -37.38 -7.76 33.47
N GLU A 222 -37.00 -9.02 33.42
CA GLU A 222 -36.09 -9.64 34.38
C GLU A 222 -34.65 -9.72 33.84
N TYR A 223 -33.70 -9.98 34.74
CA TYR A 223 -32.29 -10.10 34.38
C TYR A 223 -32.03 -11.19 33.32
N THR A 224 -32.78 -12.28 33.34
CA THR A 224 -32.69 -13.38 32.35
C THR A 224 -33.20 -13.00 30.97
N ASP A 225 -33.98 -11.92 30.87
CA ASP A 225 -34.53 -11.44 29.60
C ASP A 225 -33.54 -10.54 28.86
N LEU A 226 -32.50 -10.05 29.55
CA LEU A 226 -31.51 -9.13 29.00
C LEU A 226 -30.69 -9.78 27.89
N MET A 227 -30.83 -9.24 26.68
CA MET A 227 -30.05 -9.61 25.51
C MET A 227 -29.10 -8.46 25.17
N VAL A 228 -27.84 -8.79 24.92
CA VAL A 228 -26.83 -7.82 24.46
C VAL A 228 -26.53 -8.00 22.98
N ALA A 229 -26.49 -6.89 22.26
CA ALA A 229 -26.05 -6.87 20.88
C ALA A 229 -24.54 -7.15 20.83
N GLN A 230 -24.17 -8.19 20.09
CA GLN A 230 -22.78 -8.51 19.82
C GLN A 230 -22.25 -7.52 18.79
N SER A 231 -21.28 -6.69 19.18
CA SER A 231 -20.51 -5.87 18.25
C SER A 231 -19.17 -6.56 17.99
N GLU A 232 -18.71 -6.50 16.74
CA GLU A 232 -17.33 -6.87 16.46
C GLU A 232 -16.40 -5.89 17.18
N TYR A 233 -15.54 -6.43 18.05
CA TYR A 233 -14.51 -5.62 18.68
C TYR A 233 -13.44 -5.27 17.62
N GLN A 234 -13.62 -4.15 16.95
CA GLN A 234 -12.56 -3.57 16.13
C GLN A 234 -11.51 -2.94 17.04
N SER A 235 -10.53 -3.75 17.44
CA SER A 235 -9.38 -3.27 18.21
C SER A 235 -8.68 -2.14 17.46
N SER A 236 -8.49 -1.00 18.13
CA SER A 236 -7.79 0.14 17.55
C SER A 236 -6.32 -0.23 17.34
N CYS A 237 -5.77 0.02 16.15
CA CYS A 237 -4.42 -0.42 15.79
C CYS A 237 -3.50 0.75 15.43
N ALA A 238 -2.28 0.70 15.95
CA ALA A 238 -1.16 1.52 15.48
C ALA A 238 -0.20 0.65 14.68
N THR A 239 -0.01 1.01 13.41
CA THR A 239 0.85 0.29 12.47
C THR A 239 1.99 1.20 12.02
N VAL A 240 3.23 0.71 12.12
CA VAL A 240 4.37 1.29 11.42
C VAL A 240 4.76 0.35 10.28
N ILE A 241 4.74 0.84 9.05
CA ILE A 241 5.34 0.15 7.91
C ILE A 241 6.83 0.52 7.89
N MET A 242 7.70 -0.46 8.06
CA MET A 242 9.14 -0.30 7.91
C MET A 242 9.58 -0.83 6.55
N LEU A 243 10.08 0.06 5.69
CA LEU A 243 10.54 -0.28 4.34
C LEU A 243 12.07 -0.18 4.25
N ASP A 244 12.68 -1.24 3.74
CA ASP A 244 14.12 -1.31 3.48
C ASP A 244 14.49 -0.53 2.22
N CYS A 245 15.37 0.46 2.37
CA CYS A 245 15.92 1.28 1.27
C CYS A 245 17.41 1.02 1.05
N SER A 246 17.93 -0.11 1.56
CA SER A 246 19.32 -0.51 1.36
C SER A 246 19.57 -1.02 -0.06
N HIS A 247 20.84 -0.99 -0.45
CA HIS A 247 21.26 -1.36 -1.80
C HIS A 247 20.95 -2.82 -2.15
N SER A 248 20.80 -3.72 -1.16
CA SER A 248 20.46 -5.13 -1.41
C SER A 248 19.13 -5.31 -2.13
N MET A 249 18.17 -4.42 -1.87
CA MET A 249 16.82 -4.45 -2.45
C MET A 249 16.78 -4.28 -3.97
N ILE A 250 17.87 -3.84 -4.57
CA ILE A 250 18.05 -3.69 -6.02
C ILE A 250 19.27 -4.45 -6.53
N LEU A 251 19.99 -5.17 -5.67
CA LEU A 251 21.23 -5.85 -6.04
C LEU A 251 20.92 -7.12 -6.85
N TYR A 252 21.90 -7.58 -7.63
CA TYR A 252 21.83 -8.82 -8.43
C TYR A 252 20.82 -8.84 -9.58
N GLY A 253 20.44 -7.66 -10.10
CA GLY A 253 19.57 -7.58 -11.29
C GLY A 253 18.09 -7.84 -11.02
N GLU A 254 17.69 -7.93 -9.75
CA GLU A 254 16.29 -8.09 -9.34
C GLU A 254 15.81 -6.85 -8.57
N ASP A 255 14.81 -6.13 -9.09
CA ASP A 255 14.16 -5.03 -8.36
C ASP A 255 13.13 -5.58 -7.38
N ARG A 256 13.52 -5.68 -6.10
CA ARG A 256 12.64 -6.09 -5.00
C ARG A 256 12.01 -4.89 -4.29
N PHE A 257 12.57 -3.70 -4.49
CA PHE A 257 12.09 -2.47 -3.88
C PHE A 257 10.77 -1.99 -4.48
N THR A 258 10.64 -1.97 -5.79
CA THR A 258 9.40 -1.51 -6.45
C THR A 258 8.17 -2.34 -6.03
N PRO A 259 8.25 -3.69 -5.98
CA PRO A 259 7.19 -4.52 -5.43
C PRO A 259 6.90 -4.24 -3.94
N ALA A 260 7.93 -4.07 -3.12
CA ALA A 260 7.77 -3.71 -1.71
C ALA A 260 7.06 -2.35 -1.52
N LYS A 261 7.44 -1.35 -2.33
CA LYS A 261 6.81 -0.02 -2.35
C LYS A 261 5.34 -0.10 -2.78
N ARG A 262 5.02 -0.87 -3.83
CA ARG A 262 3.63 -1.10 -4.28
C ARG A 262 2.77 -1.70 -3.17
N VAL A 263 3.29 -2.70 -2.45
CA VAL A 263 2.59 -3.34 -1.33
C VAL A 263 2.41 -2.37 -0.16
N ALA A 264 3.44 -1.60 0.19
CA ALA A 264 3.34 -0.58 1.24
C ALA A 264 2.29 0.50 0.88
N MET A 265 2.21 0.93 -0.38
CA MET A 265 1.20 1.87 -0.87
C MET A 265 -0.22 1.26 -0.79
N ALA A 266 -0.38 0.02 -1.25
CA ALA A 266 -1.66 -0.69 -1.19
C ALA A 266 -2.16 -0.86 0.25
N LEU A 267 -1.28 -1.28 1.17
CA LEU A 267 -1.59 -1.38 2.59
C LEU A 267 -1.94 -0.02 3.20
N SER A 268 -1.19 1.03 2.83
CA SER A 268 -1.47 2.39 3.31
C SER A 268 -2.85 2.88 2.84
N HIS A 269 -3.20 2.59 1.59
CA HIS A 269 -4.52 2.92 1.04
C HIS A 269 -5.63 2.11 1.73
N LEU A 270 -5.44 0.81 1.95
CA LEU A 270 -6.39 -0.05 2.66
C LEU A 270 -6.68 0.47 4.07
N ILE A 271 -5.63 0.78 4.84
CA ILE A 271 -5.76 1.26 6.22
C ILE A 271 -6.49 2.61 6.25
N ARG A 272 -6.12 3.55 5.38
CA ARG A 272 -6.76 4.88 5.33
C ARG A 272 -8.23 4.82 4.93
N THR A 273 -8.60 3.92 4.02
CA THR A 273 -9.96 3.86 3.45
C THR A 273 -10.90 2.98 4.25
N GLN A 274 -10.46 1.81 4.70
CA GLN A 274 -11.31 0.86 5.42
C GLN A 274 -11.22 1.01 6.94
N TYR A 275 -10.14 1.56 7.48
CA TYR A 275 -9.89 1.65 8.92
C TYR A 275 -9.52 3.06 9.38
N PRO A 276 -10.43 4.06 9.24
CA PRO A 276 -10.13 5.46 9.55
C PRO A 276 -9.79 5.70 11.04
N GLY A 277 -10.11 4.77 11.93
CA GLY A 277 -9.75 4.81 13.36
C GLY A 277 -8.32 4.35 13.67
N ASP A 278 -7.59 3.80 12.71
CA ASP A 278 -6.22 3.31 12.89
C ASP A 278 -5.17 4.40 12.61
N SER A 279 -4.03 4.31 13.30
CA SER A 279 -2.89 5.19 13.03
C SER A 279 -1.85 4.45 12.19
N LEU A 280 -1.37 5.10 11.13
CA LEU A 280 -0.38 4.55 10.21
C LEU A 280 0.80 5.51 10.07
N HIS A 281 2.01 4.96 10.22
CA HIS A 281 3.27 5.66 9.98
C HIS A 281 4.16 4.84 9.05
N VAL A 282 5.02 5.52 8.30
CA VAL A 282 6.02 4.87 7.44
C VAL A 282 7.41 5.27 7.88
N VAL A 283 8.25 4.28 8.10
CA VAL A 283 9.66 4.44 8.45
C VAL A 283 10.50 3.81 7.35
N LEU A 284 11.41 4.59 6.79
CA LEU A 284 12.45 4.08 5.91
C LEU A 284 13.66 3.73 6.77
N PHE A 285 14.32 2.62 6.45
CA PHE A 285 15.59 2.28 7.08
C PHE A 285 16.63 1.89 6.04
N HIS A 286 17.84 2.36 6.29
CA HIS A 286 19.01 2.26 5.43
C HIS A 286 20.24 2.37 6.35
N ASP A 287 21.24 3.22 6.06
CA ASP A 287 22.33 3.55 6.98
C ASP A 287 21.82 4.14 8.32
N SER A 288 20.70 4.86 8.26
CA SER A 288 19.94 5.42 9.38
C SER A 288 18.47 5.03 9.27
N ALA A 289 17.60 5.66 10.07
CA ALA A 289 16.16 5.52 9.95
C ALA A 289 15.46 6.88 10.01
N GLU A 290 14.45 7.06 9.18
CA GLU A 290 13.66 8.29 9.09
C GLU A 290 12.17 7.98 8.94
N GLU A 291 11.33 8.84 9.51
CA GLU A 291 9.89 8.80 9.33
C GLU A 291 9.52 9.71 8.15
N ILE A 292 8.76 9.17 7.20
CA ILE A 292 8.31 9.94 6.04
C ILE A 292 6.78 10.13 6.06
N PRO A 293 6.28 11.25 5.53
CA PRO A 293 4.86 11.40 5.24
C PRO A 293 4.38 10.33 4.24
N LEU A 294 3.15 9.83 4.41
CA LEU A 294 2.56 8.82 3.53
C LEU A 294 2.55 9.23 2.05
N ALA A 295 2.34 10.52 1.76
CA ALA A 295 2.37 11.06 0.41
C ALA A 295 3.75 10.93 -0.27
N GLN A 296 4.83 10.82 0.50
CA GLN A 296 6.18 10.67 -0.05
C GLN A 296 6.54 9.21 -0.38
N LEU A 297 5.78 8.22 0.12
CA LEU A 297 6.08 6.80 -0.05
C LEU A 297 6.29 6.39 -1.52
N GLY A 298 5.46 6.89 -2.43
CA GLY A 298 5.59 6.60 -3.87
C GLY A 298 6.82 7.23 -4.54
N ARG A 299 7.40 8.27 -3.93
CA ARG A 299 8.55 9.02 -4.44
C ARG A 299 9.89 8.53 -3.90
N VAL A 300 9.88 7.60 -2.93
CA VAL A 300 11.09 7.03 -2.35
C VAL A 300 11.88 6.26 -3.40
N LYS A 301 13.19 6.49 -3.41
CA LYS A 301 14.19 5.79 -4.24
C LYS A 301 15.17 5.03 -3.34
N VAL A 302 15.81 4.02 -3.90
CA VAL A 302 16.87 3.27 -3.22
C VAL A 302 18.19 4.01 -3.37
N GLY A 303 19.02 3.98 -2.33
CA GLY A 303 20.37 4.54 -2.36
C GLY A 303 21.45 3.50 -2.10
N PRO A 304 22.75 3.86 -2.23
CA PRO A 304 23.89 3.00 -1.95
C PRO A 304 24.11 2.84 -0.43
N TYR A 305 23.08 2.39 0.28
CA TYR A 305 23.06 2.28 1.73
C TYR A 305 23.12 0.82 2.21
N TYR A 306 23.50 0.66 3.48
CA TYR A 306 23.47 -0.62 4.19
C TYR A 306 22.15 -0.79 4.96
N THR A 307 21.98 -1.94 5.61
CA THR A 307 20.73 -2.33 6.27
C THR A 307 20.86 -2.17 7.79
N ASN A 308 20.47 -1.01 8.34
CA ASN A 308 20.47 -0.73 9.78
C ASN A 308 19.09 -1.01 10.41
N THR A 309 18.75 -2.29 10.50
CA THR A 309 17.45 -2.75 11.03
C THR A 309 17.20 -2.27 12.47
N ARG A 310 18.26 -2.18 13.30
CA ARG A 310 18.14 -1.72 14.68
C ARG A 310 17.60 -0.29 14.77
N GLU A 311 18.17 0.64 14.00
CA GLU A 311 17.72 2.03 14.04
C GLU A 311 16.28 2.17 13.55
N GLY A 312 15.91 1.42 12.51
CA GLY A 312 14.53 1.35 12.04
C GLY A 312 13.56 0.89 13.15
N LEU A 313 13.90 -0.21 13.83
CA LEU A 313 13.09 -0.74 14.93
C LEU A 313 13.01 0.23 16.11
N ARG A 314 14.12 0.90 16.44
CA ARG A 314 14.19 1.88 17.52
C ARG A 314 13.31 3.10 17.24
N LEU A 315 13.30 3.59 15.99
CA LEU A 315 12.43 4.68 15.57
C LEU A 315 10.97 4.25 15.56
N ALA A 316 10.65 3.09 14.97
CA ALA A 316 9.30 2.54 14.94
C ALA A 316 8.73 2.32 16.35
N ARG A 317 9.53 1.79 17.28
CA ARG A 317 9.14 1.63 18.68
C ARG A 317 8.81 2.98 19.32
N ARG A 318 9.66 3.99 19.13
CA ARG A 318 9.43 5.35 19.67
C ARG A 318 8.12 5.95 19.16
N ILE A 319 7.79 5.74 17.88
CA ILE A 319 6.53 6.18 17.29
C ILE A 319 5.36 5.45 17.95
N LEU A 320 5.41 4.12 18.01
CA LEU A 320 4.33 3.28 18.53
C LEU A 320 4.09 3.44 20.04
N GLU A 321 5.13 3.68 20.84
CA GLU A 321 5.01 3.94 22.28
C GLU A 321 4.22 5.22 22.59
N ARG A 322 4.18 6.18 21.66
CA ARG A 322 3.37 7.41 21.79
C ARG A 322 1.90 7.18 21.42
N GLN A 323 1.59 6.08 20.74
CA GLN A 323 0.23 5.78 20.29
C GLN A 323 -0.60 5.12 21.38
N LYS A 324 -1.77 5.69 21.66
CA LYS A 324 -2.76 5.14 22.60
C LYS A 324 -3.73 4.21 21.87
N LYS A 325 -3.19 3.12 21.31
CA LYS A 325 -3.94 2.07 20.61
C LYS A 325 -3.75 0.74 21.31
N ASP A 326 -4.78 -0.10 21.27
CA ASP A 326 -4.83 -1.41 21.94
C ASP A 326 -3.81 -2.37 21.31
N MET A 327 -3.73 -2.34 19.99
CA MET A 327 -2.80 -3.14 19.21
C MET A 327 -1.72 -2.25 18.61
N ARG A 328 -0.45 -2.66 18.75
CA ARG A 328 0.70 -1.97 18.15
C ARG A 328 1.51 -2.96 17.34
N GLN A 329 1.76 -2.65 16.08
CA GLN A 329 2.47 -3.54 15.17
C GLN A 329 3.45 -2.81 14.27
N ILE A 330 4.52 -3.52 13.93
CA ILE A 330 5.49 -3.17 12.91
C ILE A 330 5.32 -4.16 11.76
N VAL A 331 5.11 -3.65 10.55
CA VAL A 331 5.14 -4.42 9.30
C VAL A 331 6.46 -4.10 8.62
N MET A 332 7.43 -4.99 8.73
CA MET A 332 8.77 -4.81 8.18
C MET A 332 8.90 -5.55 6.85
N ILE A 333 9.26 -4.83 5.79
CA ILE A 333 9.50 -5.38 4.45
C ILE A 333 10.98 -5.19 4.14
N THR A 334 11.70 -6.30 3.94
CA THR A 334 13.15 -6.31 3.75
C THR A 334 13.61 -7.52 2.96
N ASP A 335 14.70 -7.39 2.23
CA ASP A 335 15.41 -8.51 1.60
C ASP A 335 16.81 -8.74 2.21
N GLY A 336 17.22 -7.84 3.10
CA GLY A 336 18.59 -7.66 3.51
C GLY A 336 18.89 -8.27 4.88
N LYS A 337 20.09 -8.85 5.00
CA LYS A 337 20.70 -9.17 6.29
C LYS A 337 21.06 -7.86 6.99
N PRO A 338 20.82 -7.72 8.31
CA PRO A 338 21.35 -6.60 9.07
C PRO A 338 22.85 -6.48 8.85
N SER A 339 23.28 -5.35 8.30
CA SER A 339 24.65 -5.12 7.82
C SER A 339 25.24 -3.81 8.35
N ALA A 340 24.43 -2.96 8.97
CA ALA A 340 24.86 -1.73 9.61
C ALA A 340 24.34 -1.57 11.04
N LEU A 341 25.08 -0.81 11.83
CA LEU A 341 24.74 -0.48 13.21
C LEU A 341 25.28 0.89 13.59
N THR A 342 24.43 1.74 14.16
CA THR A 342 24.87 3.00 14.76
C THR A 342 25.45 2.74 16.14
N ARG A 343 26.73 3.08 16.34
CA ARG A 343 27.43 2.96 17.62
C ARG A 343 27.10 4.12 18.55
N PRO A 344 27.36 3.99 19.87
CA PRO A 344 27.10 5.06 20.84
C PRO A 344 27.86 6.37 20.57
N ASP A 345 28.98 6.31 19.85
CA ASP A 345 29.77 7.47 19.42
C ASP A 345 29.19 8.16 18.17
N GLY A 346 28.05 7.70 17.66
CA GLY A 346 27.38 8.22 16.47
C GLY A 346 27.94 7.69 15.15
N ARG A 347 28.99 6.86 15.18
CA ARG A 347 29.58 6.28 13.96
C ARG A 347 28.76 5.07 13.50
N ILE A 348 28.62 4.91 12.18
CA ILE A 348 27.95 3.75 11.59
C ILE A 348 29.00 2.66 11.36
N TYR A 349 28.86 1.55 12.07
CA TYR A 349 29.57 0.31 11.77
C TYR A 349 28.90 -0.37 10.58
N LYS A 350 29.69 -0.76 9.58
CA LYS A 350 29.22 -1.38 8.32
C LYS A 350 29.97 -2.67 8.09
N ASN A 351 29.25 -3.76 7.83
CA ASN A 351 29.80 -5.05 7.44
C ASN A 351 28.98 -5.62 6.27
N ALA A 352 29.55 -5.52 5.06
CA ALA A 352 28.89 -5.90 3.81
C ALA A 352 28.58 -7.41 3.70
N PHE A 353 29.29 -8.27 4.42
CA PHE A 353 29.01 -9.71 4.44
C PHE A 353 27.71 -10.05 5.20
N GLY A 354 27.20 -9.11 6.02
CA GLY A 354 25.99 -9.28 6.82
C GLY A 354 26.16 -10.29 7.96
N LEU A 355 25.13 -10.42 8.81
CA LEU A 355 25.06 -11.40 9.91
C LEU A 355 26.25 -11.36 10.90
N ASP A 356 26.90 -10.21 11.01
CA ASP A 356 27.92 -9.98 12.02
C ASP A 356 27.32 -10.24 13.42
N PRO A 357 27.93 -11.10 14.27
CA PRO A 357 27.41 -11.42 15.59
C PRO A 357 27.13 -10.18 16.45
N TYR A 358 27.92 -9.12 16.29
CA TYR A 358 27.72 -7.87 17.00
C TYR A 358 26.48 -7.11 16.50
N VAL A 359 26.30 -6.99 15.19
CA VAL A 359 25.12 -6.34 14.59
C VAL A 359 23.84 -7.11 14.93
N LEU A 360 23.92 -8.45 14.88
CA LEU A 360 22.82 -9.33 15.25
C LEU A 360 22.42 -9.21 16.71
N ALA A 361 23.38 -9.25 17.64
CA ALA A 361 23.12 -9.14 19.07
C ALA A 361 22.39 -7.84 19.41
N GLU A 362 22.86 -6.71 18.86
CA GLU A 362 22.25 -5.41 19.09
C GLU A 362 20.87 -5.29 18.44
N THR A 363 20.67 -5.88 17.26
CA THR A 363 19.35 -5.93 16.60
C THR A 363 18.36 -6.76 17.42
N PHE A 364 18.77 -7.94 17.92
CA PHE A 364 17.94 -8.77 18.80
C PHE A 364 17.61 -8.08 20.13
N SER A 365 18.54 -7.28 20.67
CA SER A 365 18.27 -6.46 21.85
C SER A 365 17.14 -5.47 21.60
N GLU A 366 17.11 -4.80 20.44
CA GLU A 366 16.02 -3.89 20.10
C GLU A 366 14.70 -4.63 19.82
N VAL A 367 14.75 -5.78 19.16
CA VAL A 367 13.58 -6.67 18.99
C VAL A 367 12.99 -7.05 20.36
N SER A 368 13.83 -7.39 21.34
CA SER A 368 13.38 -7.66 22.71
C SER A 368 12.77 -6.42 23.38
N ALA A 369 13.30 -5.22 23.14
CA ALA A 369 12.72 -3.98 23.63
C ALA A 369 11.32 -3.73 23.03
N CYS A 370 11.14 -3.95 21.73
CA CYS A 370 9.83 -3.89 21.07
C CYS A 370 8.83 -4.88 21.68
N GLN A 371 9.26 -6.13 21.93
CA GLN A 371 8.40 -7.13 22.58
C GLN A 371 7.96 -6.70 23.98
N LYS A 372 8.89 -6.18 24.81
CA LYS A 372 8.57 -5.67 26.15
C LYS A 372 7.60 -4.49 26.11
N ALA A 373 7.65 -3.68 25.05
CA ALA A 373 6.71 -2.59 24.80
C ALA A 373 5.34 -3.06 24.26
N GLY A 374 5.11 -4.38 24.13
CA GLY A 374 3.87 -4.94 23.59
C GLY A 374 3.72 -4.77 22.08
N ILE A 375 4.81 -4.51 21.36
CA ILE A 375 4.80 -4.27 19.91
C ILE A 375 5.07 -5.59 19.19
N MET A 376 4.16 -5.94 18.28
CA MET A 376 4.32 -7.09 17.40
C MET A 376 5.19 -6.71 16.19
N ILE A 377 6.02 -7.63 15.73
CA ILE A 377 6.85 -7.43 14.53
C ILE A 377 6.51 -8.51 13.52
N ASN A 378 5.91 -8.10 12.41
CA ASN A 378 5.65 -8.93 11.25
C ASN A 378 6.71 -8.66 10.21
N THR A 379 7.49 -9.68 9.85
CA THR A 379 8.59 -9.55 8.91
C THR A 379 8.24 -10.25 7.62
N PHE A 380 8.23 -9.49 6.53
CA PHE A 380 8.03 -9.97 5.18
C PHE A 380 9.35 -9.92 4.43
N MET A 381 9.84 -11.09 4.08
CA MET A 381 11.18 -11.27 3.56
C MET A 381 11.15 -11.65 2.09
N LEU A 382 11.85 -10.87 1.29
CA LEU A 382 11.98 -11.03 -0.17
C LEU A 382 13.24 -11.81 -0.57
N ALA A 383 13.62 -12.84 0.20
CA ALA A 383 14.88 -13.56 0.00
C ALA A 383 14.80 -15.07 0.24
N ARG A 384 15.72 -15.82 -0.41
CA ARG A 384 15.84 -17.29 -0.34
C ARG A 384 17.00 -17.78 0.54
N ASP A 385 17.69 -16.88 1.23
CA ASP A 385 18.91 -17.21 1.98
C ASP A 385 18.60 -17.94 3.31
N HIS A 386 19.20 -19.12 3.50
CA HIS A 386 18.98 -19.96 4.66
C HIS A 386 19.44 -19.34 5.99
N ASP A 387 20.53 -18.56 6.01
CA ASP A 387 21.02 -17.96 7.25
C ASP A 387 20.13 -16.81 7.70
N LEU A 388 19.56 -16.08 6.74
CA LEU A 388 18.60 -15.02 7.01
C LEU A 388 17.26 -15.59 7.50
N VAL A 389 16.84 -16.76 7.00
CA VAL A 389 15.67 -17.49 7.51
C VAL A 389 15.79 -17.76 9.02
N ALA A 390 16.98 -18.19 9.48
CA ALA A 390 17.22 -18.47 10.90
C ALA A 390 17.11 -17.19 11.76
N PHE A 391 17.66 -16.08 11.27
CA PHE A 391 17.53 -14.77 11.92
C PHE A 391 16.06 -14.36 12.07
N VAL A 392 15.29 -14.36 10.98
CA VAL A 392 13.90 -13.89 11.00
C VAL A 392 13.00 -14.82 11.81
N ARG A 393 13.21 -16.14 11.75
CA ARG A 393 12.50 -17.08 12.63
C ARG A 393 12.72 -16.78 14.10
N ARG A 394 13.93 -16.36 14.48
CA ARG A 394 14.24 -15.96 15.85
C ARG A 394 13.55 -14.65 16.23
N VAL A 395 13.48 -13.67 15.32
CA VAL A 395 12.71 -12.43 15.52
C VAL A 395 11.21 -12.73 15.74
N ALA A 396 10.61 -13.57 14.90
CA ALA A 396 9.21 -13.97 15.00
C ALA A 396 8.91 -14.88 16.21
N ALA A 397 9.90 -15.60 16.73
CA ALA A 397 9.74 -16.33 17.98
C ALA A 397 9.79 -15.40 19.21
N MET A 398 10.55 -14.31 19.13
CA MET A 398 10.71 -13.33 20.21
C MET A 398 9.52 -12.39 20.33
N CYS A 399 9.15 -11.74 19.22
CA CYS A 399 7.96 -10.91 19.11
C CYS A 399 6.84 -11.80 18.60
N ARG A 400 5.65 -11.79 19.21
CA ARG A 400 4.47 -12.61 18.82
C ARG A 400 3.92 -12.32 17.41
N GLY A 401 4.77 -12.06 16.43
CA GLY A 401 4.47 -11.82 15.04
C GLY A 401 4.90 -13.00 14.17
N LYS A 402 4.81 -12.80 12.86
CA LYS A 402 5.04 -13.87 11.88
C LYS A 402 6.17 -13.49 10.93
N ALA A 403 6.84 -14.51 10.43
CA ALA A 403 7.86 -14.43 9.40
C ALA A 403 7.29 -15.00 8.10
N TYR A 404 7.16 -14.15 7.08
CA TYR A 404 6.69 -14.56 5.77
C TYR A 404 7.84 -14.58 4.77
N PHE A 405 8.02 -15.71 4.12
CA PHE A 405 8.99 -15.90 3.04
C PHE A 405 8.23 -15.78 1.73
N THR A 406 8.48 -14.69 1.00
CA THR A 406 7.67 -14.33 -0.16
C THR A 406 8.55 -14.06 -1.36
N THR A 407 7.97 -14.20 -2.55
CA THR A 407 8.54 -13.64 -3.77
C THR A 407 8.00 -12.23 -3.96
N PRO A 408 8.65 -11.39 -4.79
CA PRO A 408 8.10 -10.08 -5.14
C PRO A 408 6.63 -10.12 -5.60
N TYR A 409 6.23 -11.20 -6.27
CA TYR A 409 4.86 -11.42 -6.76
C TYR A 409 3.86 -11.84 -5.68
N THR A 410 4.29 -12.58 -4.64
CA THR A 410 3.39 -13.07 -3.58
C THR A 410 3.39 -12.21 -2.31
N LEU A 411 4.36 -11.29 -2.17
CA LEU A 411 4.50 -10.41 -1.02
C LEU A 411 3.18 -9.72 -0.65
N GLY A 412 2.53 -9.11 -1.62
CA GLY A 412 1.32 -8.32 -1.36
C GLY A 412 0.17 -9.13 -0.78
N GLN A 413 0.01 -10.37 -1.23
CA GLN A 413 -1.07 -11.24 -0.76
C GLN A 413 -0.91 -11.59 0.72
N TYR A 414 0.30 -11.99 1.13
CA TYR A 414 0.57 -12.35 2.53
C TYR A 414 0.48 -11.17 3.48
N VAL A 415 0.94 -9.98 3.05
CA VAL A 415 0.87 -8.76 3.86
C VAL A 415 -0.58 -8.38 4.14
N LEU A 416 -1.43 -8.38 3.11
CA LEU A 416 -2.84 -8.00 3.25
C LEU A 416 -3.62 -9.04 4.07
N MET A 417 -3.41 -10.33 3.82
CA MET A 417 -4.08 -11.39 4.59
C MET A 417 -3.72 -11.36 6.08
N ASP A 418 -2.44 -11.21 6.43
CA ASP A 418 -2.05 -11.13 7.86
C ASP A 418 -2.61 -9.88 8.55
N TYR A 419 -2.75 -8.77 7.82
CA TYR A 419 -3.38 -7.57 8.35
C TYR A 419 -4.88 -7.80 8.61
N MET A 420 -5.60 -8.39 7.65
CA MET A 420 -7.03 -8.65 7.76
C MET A 420 -7.36 -9.68 8.84
N ASP A 421 -6.66 -10.83 8.86
CA ASP A 421 -6.89 -11.92 9.82
C ASP A 421 -6.78 -11.48 11.30
N ARG A 422 -5.99 -10.44 11.59
CA ARG A 422 -5.77 -9.96 12.96
C ARG A 422 -6.80 -8.95 13.41
N LYS A 423 -7.45 -8.28 12.46
CA LYS A 423 -8.49 -7.30 12.75
C LYS A 423 -9.83 -7.98 13.01
N THR A 424 -10.08 -9.13 12.40
CA THR A 424 -11.28 -9.94 12.63
C THR A 424 -11.03 -10.94 13.75
N LYS A 425 -11.32 -10.54 14.98
CA LYS A 425 -11.41 -11.49 16.09
C LYS A 425 -12.88 -11.68 16.45
N THR A 426 -13.49 -12.76 15.97
CA THR A 426 -14.81 -13.19 16.45
C THR A 426 -14.66 -13.59 17.92
N ILE A 427 -15.17 -12.76 18.82
CA ILE A 427 -15.28 -13.10 20.23
C ILE A 427 -16.58 -13.89 20.35
N HIS A 428 -16.48 -15.19 20.63
CA HIS A 428 -17.64 -16.05 20.93
C HIS A 428 -18.15 -15.78 22.34
#